data_AF-A0A356SD35-F1
#
_entry.id   AF-A0A356SD35-F1
#
_cell.length_a   1.000
_cell.length_b   1.000
_cell.length_c   1.000
_cell.angle_alpha   90.00
_cell.angle_beta   90.00
_cell.angle_gamma   90.00
#
_symmetry.space_group_name_H-M   'P 1'
#
loop_
_entity.id
_entity.type
_entity.pdbx_description
1 polymer ?
#
loop_
_entity_poly.entity_id
_entity_poly.type
_entity_poly.pdbx_seq_one_letter_code
_entity_poly.pdbx_strand_id
1 'polypeptide(L)'
;MPSATGGTVVSPLTHILRNPWIGFLLAIIVVGLDQYTKMLASTQLTYRVPVEITAWFDLMLAHNTGAAFSFLASAGGWQRWFLAAVAGVVSVVVAVWL
;
A
#
# COMPACT_ATOMS: atom_id res chain seq x y z
N MET A 1 -34.54 -44.38 -10.08
CA MET A 1 -34.17 -43.36 -9.08
C MET A 1 -32.97 -42.59 -9.64
N PRO A 2 -33.09 -41.32 -10.07
CA PRO A 2 -31.95 -40.60 -10.61
C PRO A 2 -31.11 -40.03 -9.46
N SER A 3 -29.85 -40.45 -9.38
CA SER A 3 -28.84 -39.88 -8.49
C SER A 3 -28.44 -38.50 -8.99
N ALA A 4 -28.84 -37.45 -8.26
CA ALA A 4 -28.41 -36.09 -8.51
C ALA A 4 -26.92 -35.95 -8.18
N THR A 5 -26.06 -36.03 -9.19
CA THR A 5 -24.67 -35.57 -9.12
C THR A 5 -24.69 -34.05 -9.04
N GLY A 6 -24.81 -33.52 -7.83
CA GLY A 6 -24.68 -32.10 -7.51
C GLY A 6 -23.23 -31.65 -7.67
N GLY A 7 -22.79 -31.46 -8.92
CA GLY A 7 -21.58 -30.71 -9.20
C GLY A 7 -21.80 -29.27 -8.76
N THR A 8 -21.20 -28.87 -7.65
CA THR A 8 -21.19 -27.46 -7.24
C THR A 8 -20.46 -26.67 -8.33
N VAL A 9 -21.23 -25.96 -9.16
CA VAL A 9 -20.68 -25.01 -10.13
C VAL A 9 -20.09 -23.85 -9.33
N VAL A 10 -18.83 -23.97 -8.95
CA VAL A 10 -18.05 -22.85 -8.43
C VAL A 10 -17.95 -21.82 -9.54
N SER A 11 -18.55 -20.65 -9.32
CA SER A 11 -18.54 -19.55 -10.29
C SER A 11 -17.11 -19.26 -10.73
N PRO A 12 -16.80 -19.10 -12.03
CA PRO A 12 -15.45 -18.77 -12.51
C PRO A 12 -14.81 -17.57 -11.79
N LEU A 13 -15.63 -16.65 -11.29
CA LEU A 13 -15.22 -15.49 -10.49
C LEU A 13 -14.58 -15.87 -9.16
N THR A 14 -15.01 -16.96 -8.51
CA THR A 14 -14.42 -17.40 -7.23
C THR A 14 -13.04 -18.00 -7.40
N HIS A 15 -12.73 -18.59 -8.56
CA HIS A 15 -11.39 -19.07 -8.90
C HIS A 15 -10.42 -17.92 -9.18
N ILE A 16 -10.89 -16.88 -9.86
CA ILE A 16 -10.11 -15.67 -10.13
C ILE A 16 -9.74 -14.98 -8.82
N LEU A 17 -10.70 -14.76 -7.92
CA LEU A 17 -10.47 -14.08 -6.63
C LEU A 17 -9.63 -14.89 -5.63
N ARG A 18 -9.45 -16.19 -5.84
CA ARG A 18 -8.56 -17.05 -5.05
C ARG A 18 -7.12 -17.11 -5.58
N ASN A 19 -6.82 -16.46 -6.70
CA ASN A 19 -5.49 -16.49 -7.29
C ASN A 19 -4.59 -15.40 -6.66
N PRO A 20 -3.58 -15.75 -5.86
CA PRO A 20 -2.72 -14.78 -5.18
C PRO A 20 -1.94 -13.87 -6.14
N TRP A 21 -1.70 -14.33 -7.38
CA TRP A 21 -1.03 -13.54 -8.41
C TRP A 21 -1.76 -12.24 -8.76
N ILE A 22 -3.09 -12.20 -8.64
CA ILE A 22 -3.86 -10.98 -8.85
C ILE A 22 -3.54 -9.95 -7.75
N GLY A 23 -3.41 -10.42 -6.51
CA GLY A 23 -2.99 -9.59 -5.38
C GLY A 23 -1.60 -9.00 -5.58
N PHE A 24 -0.64 -9.82 -6.04
CA PHE A 24 0.71 -9.33 -6.34
C PHE A 24 0.75 -8.34 -7.50
N LEU A 25 -0.02 -8.56 -8.57
CA LEU A 25 -0.13 -7.60 -9.68
C LEU A 25 -0.69 -6.26 -9.20
N LEU A 26 -1.75 -6.31 -8.39
CA LEU A 26 -2.31 -5.10 -7.79
C LEU A 26 -1.28 -4.38 -6.90
N ALA A 27 -0.51 -5.11 -6.09
CA ALA A 27 0.54 -4.54 -5.26
C ALA A 27 1.62 -3.81 -6.10
N ILE A 28 2.05 -4.39 -7.22
CA ILE A 28 3.01 -3.76 -8.15
C ILE A 28 2.43 -2.46 -8.72
N ILE A 29 1.16 -2.47 -9.15
CA ILE A 29 0.49 -1.27 -9.67
C ILE A 29 0.41 -0.18 -8.59
N VAL A 30 0.03 -0.54 -7.37
CA VAL A 30 -0.06 0.38 -6.23
C VAL A 30 1.31 1.00 -5.92
N VAL A 31 2.38 0.19 -5.85
CA VAL A 31 3.74 0.69 -5.63
C VAL A 31 4.19 1.62 -6.76
N GLY A 32 3.89 1.29 -8.02
CA GLY A 32 4.18 2.14 -9.16
C GLY A 32 3.48 3.49 -9.09
N LEU A 33 2.18 3.50 -8.78
CA LEU A 33 1.38 4.71 -8.63
C LEU A 33 1.83 5.55 -7.43
N ASP A 34 2.13 4.92 -6.29
CA ASP A 34 2.67 5.60 -5.09
C ASP A 34 3.98 6.33 -5.40
N GLN A 35 4.92 5.67 -6.10
CA GLN A 35 6.20 6.29 -6.44
C GLN A 35 6.06 7.38 -7.52
N TYR A 36 5.19 7.16 -8.51
CA TYR A 36 4.90 8.17 -9.53
C TYR A 36 4.27 9.44 -8.93
N THR A 37 3.29 9.28 -8.02
CA THR A 37 2.65 10.42 -7.35
C THR A 37 3.62 11.16 -6.40
N LYS A 38 4.54 10.47 -5.73
CA LYS A 38 5.62 11.10 -4.95
C LYS A 38 6.59 11.89 -5.82
N MET A 39 6.94 11.39 -6.99
CA MET A 39 7.75 12.10 -7.96
C MET A 39 7.05 13.38 -8.44
N LEU A 40 5.76 13.29 -8.77
CA LEU A 40 4.95 14.47 -9.12
C LEU A 40 4.92 15.48 -7.97
N ALA A 41 4.63 15.05 -6.74
CA ALA A 41 4.66 15.93 -5.57
C ALA A 41 6.02 16.63 -5.39
N SER A 42 7.11 15.89 -5.56
CA SER A 42 8.48 16.43 -5.40
C SER A 42 8.87 17.42 -6.50
N THR A 43 8.24 17.35 -7.68
CA THR A 43 8.56 18.23 -8.82
C THR A 43 7.59 19.40 -8.97
N GLN A 44 6.34 19.23 -8.53
CA GLN A 44 5.25 20.20 -8.77
C GLN A 44 4.86 21.00 -7.53
N LEU A 45 5.10 20.49 -6.32
CA LEU A 45 4.70 21.15 -5.08
C LEU A 45 5.89 21.81 -4.40
N THR A 46 5.63 22.96 -3.76
CA THR A 46 6.62 23.61 -2.91
C THR A 46 6.58 23.00 -1.51
N TYR A 47 7.75 22.75 -0.92
CA TYR A 47 7.86 22.11 0.39
C TYR A 47 7.08 22.90 1.46
N ARG A 48 6.19 22.21 2.19
CA ARG A 48 5.33 22.76 3.25
C ARG A 48 4.45 23.96 2.83
N VAL A 49 4.14 24.08 1.55
CA VAL A 49 3.14 25.03 1.06
C VAL A 49 1.92 24.23 0.59
N PRO A 50 0.75 24.38 1.23
CA PRO A 50 -0.47 23.68 0.79
C PRO A 50 -1.00 24.28 -0.50
N VAL A 51 -1.50 23.41 -1.38
CA VAL A 51 -2.26 23.75 -2.59
C VAL A 51 -3.68 23.27 -2.39
N GLU A 52 -4.61 24.21 -2.24
CA GLU A 52 -6.03 23.92 -2.04
C GLU A 52 -6.63 23.30 -3.31
N ILE A 53 -7.28 22.14 -3.16
CA ILE A 53 -8.04 21.49 -4.22
C ILE A 53 -9.54 21.66 -3.97
N THR A 54 -9.96 21.56 -2.71
CA THR A 54 -11.31 21.87 -2.24
C THR A 54 -11.23 22.56 -0.88
N ALA A 55 -12.34 23.13 -0.40
CA ALA A 55 -12.41 23.82 0.89
C ALA A 55 -12.03 22.96 2.14
N TRP A 56 -11.80 21.65 1.98
CA TRP A 56 -11.42 20.73 3.06
C TRP A 56 -10.26 19.80 2.68
N PHE A 57 -9.66 19.96 1.50
CA PHE A 57 -8.60 19.09 1.01
C PHE A 57 -7.49 19.85 0.28
N ASP A 58 -6.28 19.74 0.83
CA ASP A 58 -5.06 20.31 0.29
C ASP A 58 -4.07 19.23 -0.14
N LEU A 59 -3.29 19.52 -1.18
CA LEU A 59 -2.06 18.80 -1.49
C LEU A 59 -0.88 19.55 -0.88
N MET A 60 -0.05 18.85 -0.09
CA MET A 60 1.16 19.43 0.49
C MET A 60 2.33 18.45 0.39
N LEU A 61 3.49 18.95 -0.07
CA LEU A 61 4.73 18.19 -0.01
C LEU A 61 5.29 18.24 1.41
N ALA A 62 5.30 17.08 2.06
CA ALA A 62 5.90 16.88 3.37
C ALA A 62 6.80 15.64 3.38
N HIS A 63 7.95 15.76 4.04
CA HIS A 63 8.89 14.65 4.23
C HIS A 63 8.72 14.12 5.65
N ASN A 64 8.23 12.90 5.80
CA ASN A 64 8.05 12.24 7.08
C ASN A 64 9.28 11.39 7.43
N THR A 65 10.10 11.84 8.38
CA THR A 65 11.28 11.13 8.89
C THR A 65 10.97 10.22 10.09
N GLY A 66 9.69 9.94 10.35
CA GLY A 66 9.21 9.23 11.54
C GLY A 66 8.50 10.12 12.56
N ALA A 67 8.13 11.35 12.18
CA ALA A 67 7.53 12.35 13.07
C ALA A 67 6.11 11.97 13.58
N ALA A 68 5.44 11.02 12.93
CA ALA A 68 4.16 10.49 13.39
C ALA A 68 4.28 9.81 14.78
N PHE A 69 5.47 9.33 15.13
CA PHE A 69 5.82 8.90 16.49
C PHE A 69 6.67 10.00 17.11
N SER A 70 6.05 11.01 17.72
CA SER A 70 6.78 12.18 18.27
C SER A 70 7.90 11.79 19.24
N PHE A 71 7.77 10.65 19.95
CA PHE A 71 8.80 10.10 20.81
C PHE A 71 10.03 9.55 20.05
N LEU A 72 9.88 9.16 18.77
CA LEU A 72 10.97 8.72 17.89
C LEU A 72 11.57 9.87 17.05
N ALA A 73 10.94 11.04 17.03
CA ALA A 73 11.40 12.16 16.21
C ALA A 73 12.81 12.62 16.60
N SER A 74 13.19 12.50 17.89
CA SER A 74 14.52 12.79 18.42
C SER A 74 15.46 11.58 18.46
N ALA A 75 15.02 10.39 18.01
CA ALA A 75 15.74 9.14 18.21
C ALA A 75 16.87 8.88 17.20
N GLY A 76 17.48 9.92 16.63
CA GLY A 76 18.69 9.78 15.81
C GLY A 76 18.52 9.05 14.46
N GLY A 77 17.28 8.75 14.03
CA GLY A 77 16.98 8.28 12.67
C GLY A 77 16.91 6.75 12.51
N TRP A 78 17.24 5.94 13.53
CA TRP A 78 17.17 4.48 13.43
C TRP A 78 15.75 3.96 13.17
N GLN A 79 14.72 4.74 13.57
CA GLN A 79 13.32 4.42 13.33
C GLN A 79 13.01 4.13 11.86
N ARG A 80 13.74 4.77 10.93
CA ARG A 80 13.59 4.52 9.49
C ARG A 80 13.90 3.06 9.15
N TRP A 81 15.02 2.56 9.63
CA TRP A 81 15.47 1.19 9.34
C TRP A 81 14.63 0.15 10.08
N PHE A 82 14.25 0.45 11.32
CA PHE A 82 13.34 -0.41 12.08
C PHE A 82 11.97 -0.54 11.39
N LEU A 83 11.33 0.57 11.01
CA LEU A 83 10.04 0.53 10.33
C LEU A 83 10.14 -0.14 8.96
N ALA A 84 11.24 0.06 8.22
CA ALA A 84 11.48 -0.66 6.96
C ALA A 84 11.61 -2.18 7.18
N ALA A 85 12.30 -2.61 8.24
CA ALA A 85 12.42 -4.03 8.58
C ALA A 85 11.06 -4.63 8.96
N VAL A 86 10.27 -3.95 9.79
CA VAL A 86 8.92 -4.38 10.16
C VAL A 86 8.04 -4.52 8.91
N ALA A 87 8.05 -3.51 8.03
CA ALA A 87 7.32 -3.56 6.77
C ALA A 87 7.74 -4.76 5.91
N GLY A 88 9.05 -5.00 5.76
CA GLY A 88 9.58 -6.13 5.01
C GLY A 88 9.15 -7.49 5.58
N VAL A 89 9.23 -7.67 6.91
CA VAL A 89 8.80 -8.91 7.58
C VAL A 89 7.31 -9.15 7.34
N VAL A 90 6.45 -8.14 7.54
CA VAL A 90 5.01 -8.26 7.29
C VAL A 90 4.73 -8.58 5.83
N SER A 91 5.41 -7.93 4.88
CA SER A 91 5.28 -8.23 3.45
C SER A 91 5.64 -9.68 3.13
N VAL A 92 6.72 -10.24 3.70
CA VAL A 92 7.08 -11.66 3.51
C VAL A 92 6.02 -12.58 4.11
N VAL A 93 5.54 -12.29 5.33
CA VAL A 93 4.49 -13.10 5.98
C VAL A 93 3.22 -13.11 5.12
N VAL A 94 2.78 -11.95 4.63
CA VAL A 94 1.61 -11.84 3.76
C VAL A 94 1.83 -12.56 2.43
N ALA A 95 3.03 -12.45 1.83
CA ALA A 95 3.34 -13.11 0.57
C ALA A 95 3.38 -14.65 0.68
N VAL A 96 3.77 -15.19 1.83
CA VAL A 96 3.73 -16.64 2.10
C VAL A 96 2.31 -17.12 2.45
N TRP A 97 1.49 -16.25 3.05
CA TRP A 97 0.12 -16.57 3.44
C TRP A 97 -0.87 -16.59 2.27
N LEU A 98 -0.67 -15.72 1.27
CA LEU A 98 -1.48 -15.62 0.03
C LEU A 98 -1.20 -16.77 -0.93
#